data_AF-A0A6M8WCF5-F1
#
_entry.id   AF-A0A6M8WCF5-F1
#
_cell.length_a   1.000
_cell.length_b   1.000
_cell.length_c   1.000
_cell.angle_alpha   90.00
_cell.angle_beta   90.00
_cell.angle_gamma   90.00
#
_symmetry.space_group_name_H-M   'P 1'
#
loop_
_entity.id
_entity.type
_entity.pdbx_description
1 polymer ?
#
loop_
_entity_poly.entity_id
_entity_poly.type
_entity_poly.pdbx_seq_one_letter_code
_entity_poly.pdbx_strand_id
1 'polypeptide(L)'
;MQLLLRRHETKAATPAPETAADSSDRQALDRLGLVQRIMALNPTASSEYLGSFTDRSLSMYLAHLESAGAPRGARWERPCDSPAIIGRESAE
;
A
#
# COMPACT_ATOMS: atom_id res chain seq x y z
N MET A 1 34.87 -49.56 22.85
CA MET A 1 34.66 -48.49 21.84
C MET A 1 33.18 -48.16 21.81
N GLN A 2 32.81 -46.98 22.29
CA GLN A 2 31.43 -46.48 22.28
C GLN A 2 31.14 -45.92 20.89
N LEU A 3 30.14 -46.47 20.20
CA LEU A 3 29.49 -45.78 19.08
C LEU A 3 28.17 -45.19 19.57
N LEU A 4 28.16 -43.86 19.60
CA LEU A 4 27.00 -42.99 19.47
C LEU A 4 26.14 -43.47 18.26
N LEU A 5 24.82 -43.29 18.16
CA LEU A 5 24.05 -42.08 18.39
C LEU A 5 22.62 -42.45 18.85
N ARG A 6 22.14 -41.75 19.89
CA ARG A 6 20.73 -41.67 20.24
C ARG A 6 19.95 -41.00 19.12
N ARG A 7 18.74 -41.51 18.89
CA ARG A 7 17.70 -40.91 18.08
C ARG A 7 17.19 -39.59 18.71
N HIS A 8 16.59 -38.78 17.83
CA HIS A 8 15.63 -37.69 18.06
C HIS A 8 16.18 -36.36 18.60
N GLU A 9 16.59 -35.49 17.68
CA GLU A 9 16.41 -34.04 17.84
C GLU A 9 15.43 -33.56 16.76
N THR A 10 14.21 -33.24 17.19
CA THR A 10 13.23 -32.51 16.40
C THR A 10 13.73 -31.07 16.26
N LYS A 11 14.35 -30.75 15.12
CA LYS A 11 14.69 -29.37 14.77
C LYS A 11 13.39 -28.60 14.59
N ALA A 12 13.24 -27.62 15.47
CA ALA A 12 12.06 -26.82 15.69
C ALA A 12 11.54 -26.10 14.43
N ALA A 13 10.21 -26.07 14.37
CA ALA A 13 9.37 -24.94 14.00
C ALA A 13 9.90 -23.98 12.93
N THR A 14 9.31 -24.10 11.74
CA THR A 14 9.06 -22.98 10.84
C THR A 14 8.43 -21.81 11.62
N PRO A 15 9.06 -20.61 11.69
CA PRO A 15 8.29 -19.42 12.00
C PRO A 15 7.50 -19.04 10.75
N ALA A 16 6.21 -19.40 10.74
CA ALA A 16 5.20 -18.79 9.88
C ALA A 16 5.01 -17.31 10.31
N PRO A 17 4.41 -16.46 9.46
CA PRO A 17 4.78 -15.06 9.28
C PRO A 17 4.30 -14.16 10.43
N GLU A 18 5.23 -13.63 11.23
CA GLU A 18 4.97 -12.51 12.12
C GLU A 18 5.13 -11.19 11.36
N THR A 19 4.16 -10.86 10.50
CA THR A 19 3.97 -9.47 10.04
C THR A 19 2.49 -9.22 9.70
N ALA A 20 1.60 -9.54 10.63
CA ALA A 20 0.19 -9.15 10.57
C ALA A 20 -0.19 -8.19 11.73
N ALA A 21 0.80 -7.65 12.45
CA ALA A 21 0.57 -6.85 13.65
C ALA A 21 0.41 -5.33 13.40
N ASP A 22 0.55 -4.85 12.17
CA ASP A 22 0.46 -3.40 11.85
C ASP A 22 -0.96 -2.95 11.43
N SER A 23 -1.96 -3.85 11.44
CA SER A 23 -3.29 -3.53 10.91
C SER A 23 -4.19 -2.76 11.90
N SER A 24 -3.86 -2.80 13.19
CA SER A 24 -4.73 -2.28 14.26
C SER A 24 -4.48 -0.80 14.58
N ASP A 25 -3.28 -0.27 14.33
CA ASP A 25 -2.96 1.15 14.58
C ASP A 25 -3.62 2.10 13.58
N ARG A 26 -3.85 1.63 12.34
CA ARG A 26 -4.59 2.40 11.31
C ARG A 26 -6.08 2.59 11.63
N GLN A 27 -6.64 1.83 12.56
CA GLN A 27 -8.09 1.68 12.71
C GLN A 27 -8.79 2.76 13.55
N ALA A 28 -8.04 3.68 14.19
CA ALA A 28 -8.62 4.71 15.06
C ALA A 28 -8.23 6.14 14.68
N LEU A 29 -7.93 6.41 13.40
CA LEU A 29 -7.83 7.79 12.96
C LEU A 29 -9.23 8.39 12.86
N ASP A 30 -9.50 9.42 13.65
CA ASP A 30 -10.73 10.21 13.54
C ASP A 30 -10.88 10.74 12.10
N ARG A 31 -12.12 10.97 11.66
CA ARG A 31 -12.44 11.38 10.27
C ARG A 31 -11.63 12.59 9.83
N LEU A 32 -11.44 13.56 10.73
CA LEU A 32 -10.60 14.74 10.47
C LEU A 32 -9.15 14.34 10.15
N GLY A 33 -8.59 13.38 10.88
CA GLY A 33 -7.26 12.85 10.65
C GLY A 33 -7.13 12.16 9.29
N LEU A 34 -8.13 11.38 8.89
CA LEU A 34 -8.16 10.76 7.55
C LEU A 34 -8.12 11.81 6.45
N VAL A 35 -8.98 12.82 6.54
CA VAL A 35 -9.06 13.92 5.57
C VAL A 35 -7.73 14.67 5.46
N GLN A 36 -7.15 15.05 6.59
CA GLN A 36 -5.87 15.78 6.62
C GLN A 36 -4.73 14.96 5.98
N ARG A 37 -4.68 13.65 6.26
CA ARG A 37 -3.67 12.77 5.69
C ARG A 37 -3.83 12.58 4.20
N ILE A 38 -5.08 12.43 3.73
CA ILE A 38 -5.40 12.35 2.31
C ILE A 38 -5.00 13.63 1.59
N MET A 39 -5.32 14.81 2.15
CA MET A 39 -4.94 16.10 1.55
C MET A 39 -3.43 16.29 1.48
N ALA A 40 -2.68 15.80 2.47
CA ALA A 40 -1.21 15.84 2.46
C ALA A 40 -0.61 14.97 1.34
N LEU A 41 -1.23 13.84 1.00
CA LEU A 41 -0.78 12.92 -0.06
C LEU A 41 -1.34 13.31 -1.45
N ASN A 42 -2.54 13.87 -1.49
CA ASN A 42 -3.22 14.33 -2.69
C ASN A 42 -3.76 15.76 -2.48
N PRO A 43 -2.95 16.80 -2.75
CA PRO A 43 -3.34 18.19 -2.53
C PRO A 43 -4.45 18.69 -3.48
N THR A 44 -4.81 17.91 -4.50
CA THR A 44 -5.93 18.25 -5.40
C THR A 44 -7.30 17.86 -4.84
N ALA A 45 -7.33 16.99 -3.82
CA ALA A 45 -8.57 16.62 -3.15
C ALA A 45 -8.94 17.68 -2.10
N SER A 46 -10.08 18.34 -2.27
CA SER A 46 -10.60 19.31 -1.29
C SER A 46 -11.30 18.62 -0.12
N SER A 47 -11.35 19.30 1.03
CA SER A 47 -12.07 18.80 2.21
C SER A 47 -13.57 18.63 1.94
N GLU A 48 -14.16 19.52 1.15
CA GLU A 48 -15.57 19.45 0.73
C GLU A 48 -15.84 18.19 -0.10
N TYR A 49 -14.97 17.89 -1.07
CA TYR A 49 -15.06 16.68 -1.87
C TYR A 49 -14.93 15.42 -0.99
N LEU A 50 -13.93 15.39 -0.10
CA LEU A 50 -13.70 14.28 0.82
C LEU A 50 -14.84 14.11 1.84
N GLY A 51 -15.53 15.19 2.18
CA GLY A 51 -16.69 15.20 3.07
C GLY A 51 -17.87 14.36 2.56
N SER A 52 -17.96 14.12 1.26
CA SER A 52 -19.01 13.29 0.66
C SER A 52 -18.82 11.77 0.86
N PHE A 53 -17.64 11.34 1.31
CA PHE A 53 -17.30 9.92 1.44
C PHE A 53 -17.50 9.39 2.87
N THR A 54 -17.77 8.10 2.99
CA THR A 54 -17.83 7.40 4.28
C THR A 54 -16.42 7.25 4.88
N ASP A 55 -16.31 7.12 6.20
CA ASP A 55 -15.02 6.92 6.86
C ASP A 55 -14.30 5.68 6.32
N ARG A 56 -15.04 4.60 6.08
CA ARG A 56 -14.51 3.37 5.45
C ARG A 56 -13.90 3.64 4.08
N SER A 57 -14.57 4.43 3.24
CA SER A 57 -14.07 4.81 1.92
C SER A 57 -12.80 5.66 2.03
N LEU A 58 -12.76 6.60 2.99
CA LEU A 58 -11.58 7.42 3.25
C LEU A 58 -10.40 6.57 3.73
N SER A 59 -10.61 5.62 4.64
CA SER A 59 -9.55 4.70 5.10
C SER A 59 -9.01 3.83 3.96
N MET A 60 -9.88 3.28 3.10
CA MET A 60 -9.45 2.49 1.94
C MET A 60 -8.67 3.34 0.94
N TYR A 61 -9.12 4.57 0.69
CA TYR A 61 -8.45 5.48 -0.21
C TYR A 61 -7.09 5.92 0.32
N LEU A 62 -6.98 6.20 1.63
CA LEU A 62 -5.72 6.51 2.28
C LEU A 62 -4.72 5.34 2.15
N ALA A 63 -5.17 4.11 2.43
CA ALA A 63 -4.33 2.92 2.26
C ALA A 63 -3.84 2.76 0.80
N HIS A 64 -4.71 3.06 -0.17
CA HIS A 64 -4.34 3.08 -1.58
C HIS A 64 -3.25 4.12 -1.87
N LEU A 65 -3.41 5.36 -1.43
CA LEU A 65 -2.42 6.43 -1.62
C LEU A 65 -1.06 6.08 -1.01
N GLU A 66 -1.06 5.51 0.20
CA GLU A 66 0.17 5.07 0.87
C GLU A 66 0.88 3.94 0.11
N SER A 67 0.11 3.01 -0.48
CA SER A 67 0.68 1.95 -1.33
C SER A 67 1.21 2.46 -2.68
N ALA A 68 0.52 3.45 -3.26
CA ALA A 68 0.83 3.98 -4.58
C ALA A 68 2.03 4.95 -4.58
N GLY A 69 2.32 5.57 -3.44
CA GLY A 69 3.47 6.46 -3.22
C GLY A 69 4.80 5.73 -3.02
N ALA A 70 4.79 4.40 -2.81
CA ALA A 70 6.02 3.61 -2.75
C ALA A 70 6.77 3.67 -4.09
N PRO A 71 8.13 3.64 -4.08
CA PRO A 71 8.90 3.59 -5.32
C PRO A 71 8.42 2.40 -6.15
N ARG A 72 7.85 2.71 -7.32
CA ARG A 72 7.42 1.67 -8.26
C ARG A 72 8.64 0.83 -8.60
N GLY A 73 8.61 -0.45 -8.19
CA GLY A 73 9.69 -1.39 -8.45
C GLY A 73 9.91 -1.51 -9.96
N ALA A 74 11.06 -1.03 -10.41
CA ALA A 74 11.46 -0.83 -11.80
C ALA A 74 10.84 0.41 -12.49
N ARG A 75 11.73 1.20 -13.11
CA ARG A 75 11.38 2.25 -14.07
C ARG A 75 10.57 1.62 -15.19
N TRP A 76 9.44 2.22 -15.56
CA TRP A 76 8.70 1.79 -16.74
C TRP A 76 9.58 2.02 -17.97
N GLU A 77 10.25 0.96 -18.44
CA GLU A 77 10.97 0.97 -19.70
C GLU A 77 9.93 0.84 -20.80
N ARG A 78 9.63 1.96 -21.49
CA ARG A 78 8.81 1.88 -22.70
C ARG A 78 9.69 1.27 -23.79
N PRO A 79 9.28 0.16 -24.42
CA PRO A 79 9.96 -0.35 -25.62
C PRO A 79 10.05 0.75 -26.67
N CYS A 80 11.16 0.82 -27.41
CA CYS A 80 11.38 1.83 -28.45
C CYS A 80 10.29 1.82 -29.54
N ASP A 81 9.61 0.69 -29.72
CA ASP A 81 8.56 0.48 -30.72
C ASP A 81 7.15 0.82 -30.22
N SER A 82 7.01 1.36 -29.01
CA SER A 82 5.70 1.74 -28.48
C SER A 82 5.25 3.07 -29.10
N PRO A 83 4.15 3.11 -29.87
CA PRO A 83 3.70 4.33 -30.56
C PRO A 83 3.30 5.42 -29.56
N ALA A 84 3.59 6.67 -29.89
CA ALA A 84 3.15 7.83 -29.11
C ALA A 84 1.63 8.01 -29.23
N ILE A 85 0.95 8.20 -28.10
CA ILE A 85 -0.47 8.56 -28.08
C ILE A 85 -0.55 10.07 -28.29
N ILE A 86 -1.04 10.51 -29.45
CA ILE A 86 -1.31 11.92 -29.75
C ILE A 86 -2.77 12.21 -29.39
N GLY A 87 -3.00 13.07 -28.40
CA GLY A 87 -4.31 13.62 -28.11
C GLY A 87 -4.60 14.80 -29.04
N ARG A 88 -5.72 14.77 -29.76
CA ARG A 88 -6.23 15.95 -30.50
C ARG A 88 -6.90 16.90 -29.52
N GLU A 89 -6.55 18.18 -29.57
CA GLU A 89 -7.36 19.22 -28.94
C GLU A 89 -8.70 19.33 -29.69
N SER A 90 -9.81 19.34 -28.97
CA SER A 90 -11.10 19.70 -29.57
C SER A 90 -11.10 21.21 -29.78
N ALA A 91 -11.21 21.66 -31.02
CA ALA A 91 -11.44 23.07 -31.31
C ALA A 91 -12.84 23.46 -30.81
N GLU A 92 -12.91 24.45 -29.92
CA GLU A 92 -14.15 25.11 -29.48
C GLU A 92 -14.69 26.05 -30.57
#